data_AF-A0A0F2RYC3-F1
#
_entry.id   AF-A0A0F2RYC3-F1
#
_cell.length_a   1.000
_cell.length_b   1.000
_cell.length_c   1.000
_cell.angle_alpha   90.00
_cell.angle_beta   90.00
_cell.angle_gamma   90.00
#
_symmetry.space_group_name_H-M   'P 1'
#
loop_
_entity.id
_entity.type
_entity.pdbx_description
1 polymer ?
#
loop_
_entity_poly.entity_id
_entity_poly.type
_entity_poly.pdbx_seq_one_letter_code
_entity_poly.pdbx_strand_id
1 'polypeptide(L)' 'MARPRLNRPLVLEGAVRLPDGAGGVTEVWEARGTLWAEVSARTGREAEAEGVAVARAGYRI' A
#
# COMPACT_ATOMS: atom_id res chain seq x y z
N MET A 1 -13.85 -5.91 20.79
CA MET A 1 -13.37 -5.05 19.69
C MET A 1 -14.53 -4.16 19.24
N ALA A 2 -14.28 -2.88 18.95
CA ALA A 2 -15.30 -2.00 18.39
C ALA A 2 -15.51 -2.30 16.90
N ARG A 3 -16.70 -1.97 16.37
CA ARG A 3 -16.98 -2.06 14.93
C ARG A 3 -16.12 -1.02 14.19
N PRO A 4 -15.49 -1.38 13.06
CA PRO A 4 -14.69 -0.43 12.30
C PRO A 4 -15.58 0.64 11.65
N ARG A 5 -15.07 1.88 11.59
CA ARG A 5 -15.72 3.03 10.94
C ARG A 5 -15.25 3.15 9.49
N LEU A 6 -16.04 2.58 8.58
CA LEU A 6 -15.76 2.61 7.14
C LEU A 6 -15.99 4.03 6.57
N ASN A 7 -14.97 4.87 6.64
CA ASN A 7 -15.09 6.31 6.37
C ASN A 7 -14.13 6.82 5.29
N ARG A 8 -13.27 5.95 4.74
CA ARG A 8 -12.33 6.30 3.68
C ARG A 8 -12.42 5.31 2.52
N PRO A 9 -12.63 5.77 1.27
CA PRO A 9 -12.50 4.92 0.10
C PRO A 9 -11.01 4.73 -0.23
N LEU A 10 -10.59 3.47 -0.37
CA LEU A 10 -9.23 3.06 -0.75
C LEU A 10 -9.30 2.22 -2.01
N VAL A 11 -8.42 2.49 -2.97
CA VAL A 11 -8.25 1.64 -4.15
C VAL A 11 -7.41 0.43 -3.76
N LEU A 12 -7.97 -0.76 -3.95
CA LEU A 12 -7.23 -2.01 -3.85
C LEU A 12 -6.53 -2.26 -5.17
N GLU A 13 -5.21 -2.40 -5.14
CA GLU A 13 -4.40 -2.79 -6.29
C GLU A 13 -3.82 -4.19 -6.07
N GLY A 14 -3.60 -4.92 -7.15
CA GLY A 14 -2.93 -6.21 -7.11
C GLY A 14 -1.76 -6.24 -8.08
N ALA A 15 -0.63 -6.77 -7.63
CA ALA A 15 0.55 -6.98 -8.46
C ALA A 15 0.24 -7.97 -9.60
N VAL A 16 0.64 -7.59 -10.81
CA VAL A 16 0.57 -8.40 -12.03
C VAL A 16 1.96 -8.42 -12.64
N ARG A 17 2.43 -9.60 -13.06
CA ARG A 17 3.73 -9.75 -13.71
C ARG A 17 3.52 -9.86 -15.21
N LEU A 18 4.10 -8.92 -15.95
CA LEU A 18 4.06 -8.87 -17.41
C LEU A 18 5.43 -9.23 -17.99
N PRO A 19 5.51 -10.07 -19.02
CA PRO A 19 6.76 -10.27 -19.75
C PRO A 19 7.24 -8.96 -20.37
N ASP A 20 8.55 -8.70 -20.31
CA ASP A 20 9.15 -7.47 -20.87
C ASP A 20 9.54 -7.58 -22.35
N GLY A 21 9.34 -8.75 -22.97
CA GLY A 21 9.71 -9.02 -24.37
C GLY A 21 11.20 -9.30 -24.61
N ALA A 22 12.05 -9.17 -23.58
CA ALA A 22 13.49 -9.45 -23.63
C ALA A 22 13.88 -10.68 -22.76
N GLY A 23 12.90 -11.34 -22.14
CA GLY A 23 13.08 -12.53 -21.31
C GLY A 23 13.03 -12.26 -19.80
N GLY A 24 12.80 -11.02 -19.40
CA GLY A 24 12.50 -10.63 -18.02
C GLY A 24 11.00 -10.40 -17.79
N VAL A 25 10.68 -9.87 -16.61
CA VAL A 25 9.32 -9.55 -16.19
C VAL A 25 9.28 -8.20 -15.50
N THR A 26 8.25 -7.43 -15.79
CA THR A 26 7.93 -6.18 -15.08
C THR A 26 6.73 -6.43 -14.18
N GLU A 27 6.82 -5.98 -12.93
CA GLU A 27 5.68 -5.95 -12.02
C GLU A 27 4.92 -4.64 -12.22
N VAL A 28 3.62 -4.75 -12.50
CA VAL A 28 2.70 -3.62 -12.58
C VAL A 28 1.60 -3.79 -11.54
N TRP A 29 1.07 -2.67 -11.05
CA TRP A 29 -0.03 -2.67 -10.08
C TRP A 29 -1.33 -2.33 -10.80
N GLU A 30 -2.24 -3.30 -10.82
CA GLU A 30 -3.54 -3.15 -11.47
C GLU A 30 -4.61 -2.84 -10.41
N ALA A 31 -5.38 -1.78 -10.62
CA ALA A 31 -6.53 -1.46 -9.78
C ALA A 31 -7.60 -2.55 -9.87
N ARG A 32 -7.99 -3.11 -8.72
CA ARG A 32 -9.03 -4.14 -8.57
C ARG A 32 -10.39 -3.57 -8.20
N GLY A 33 -10.41 -2.40 -7.56
CA GLY A 33 -11.64 -1.71 -7.16
C GLY A 33 -11.44 -0.85 -5.92
N THR A 34 -12.51 -0.18 -5.49
CA THR A 34 -12.48 0.71 -4.31
C THR A 34 -13.25 0.09 -3.15
N LEU A 35 -12.59 0.00 -2.00
CA LEU A 35 -13.18 -0.49 -0.75
C LEU A 35 -13.27 0.65 0.27
N TRP A 36 -14.32 0.66 1.07
CA TRP A 36 -14.40 1.56 2.23
C TRP A 36 -13.73 0.89 3.42
N ALA A 37 -12.81 1.61 4.07
CA ALA A 37 -12.06 1.12 5.21
C ALA A 37 -11.98 2.18 6.32
N GLU A 38 -11.69 1.72 7.53
CA GLU A 38 -11.15 2.58 8.58
C GLU A 38 -9.63 2.59 8.45
N VAL A 39 -8.99 3.77 8.48
CA VAL A 39 -7.53 3.85 8.49
C VAL A 39 -7.07 4.53 9.78
N SER A 40 -6.45 3.75 10.65
CA SER A 40 -5.93 4.20 11.95
C SER A 40 -4.41 4.28 11.92
N ALA A 41 -3.85 5.49 12.04
CA ALA A 41 -2.40 5.71 12.10
C ALA A 41 -1.83 5.25 13.46
N ARG A 42 -0.63 4.69 13.42
CA ARG A 42 0.21 4.41 14.59
C ARG A 42 1.35 5.42 14.66
N THR A 43 2.13 5.37 15.73
CA THR A 43 3.29 6.25 15.95
C THR A 43 4.22 6.24 14.73
N GLY A 44 4.54 7.44 14.24
CA GLY A 44 5.53 7.65 13.20
C GLY A 44 6.94 7.66 13.78
N ARG A 45 7.92 7.26 12.96
CA ARG A 45 9.34 7.34 13.29
C ARG A 45 10.16 7.62 12.04
N GLU A 46 11.36 8.13 12.22
CA GLU A 46 12.36 8.18 11.16
C GLU A 46 12.93 6.78 10.91
N ALA A 47 13.26 6.49 9.66
CA ALA A 47 13.90 5.27 9.21
C ALA A 47 14.85 5.59 8.06
N GLU A 48 15.69 4.63 7.69
CA GLU A 48 16.55 4.73 6.51
C GLU A 48 16.02 3.78 5.42
N ALA A 49 15.93 4.28 4.20
CA ALA A 49 15.62 3.49 3.02
C ALA A 49 16.56 3.90 1.88
N GLU A 50 17.30 2.94 1.33
CA GLU A 50 18.27 3.14 0.24
C GLU A 50 19.28 4.29 0.50
N GLY A 51 19.77 4.41 1.74
CA GLY A 51 20.73 5.44 2.13
C GLY A 51 20.14 6.83 2.35
N VAL A 52 18.81 6.96 2.36
CA VAL A 52 18.10 8.22 2.55
C VAL A 52 17.22 8.14 3.79
N ALA A 53 17.20 9.22 4.58
CA ALA A 53 16.29 9.37 5.71
C ALA A 53 14.84 9.51 5.22
N VAL A 54 13.95 8.66 5.74
CA VAL A 54 12.53 8.61 5.39
C VAL A 54 11.65 8.61 6.63
N ALA A 55 10.47 9.23 6.53
CA ALA A 55 9.44 9.11 7.55
C ALA A 55 8.64 7.82 7.35
N ARG A 56 8.54 6.99 8.40
CA ARG A 56 7.76 5.74 8.38
C ARG A 56 6.64 5.81 9.43
N ALA A 57 5.41 5.57 9.00
CA ALA A 57 4.25 5.42 9.87
C ALA A 57 3.61 4.04 9.66
N GLY A 58 3.19 3.40 10.76
CA GLY A 58 2.37 2.20 10.68
C GLY A 58 0.89 2.56 10.53
N TYR A 59 0.14 1.83 9.72
CA TYR A 59 -1.31 1.98 9.61
C TYR A 59 -2.00 0.66 9.93
N ARG A 60 -3.16 0.73 10.59
CA ARG A 60 -4.12 -0.37 10.68
C ARG A 60 -5.26 -0.04 9.73
N ILE A 61 -5.59 -0.98 8.86
CA ILE A 61 -6.67 -0.92 7.87
C ILE A 61 -7.55 -2.15 8.10
#